data_AF-A0A7M5XBI0-F1
#
_entry.id   AF-A0A7M5XBI0-F1
#
_cell.length_a   1.000
_cell.length_b   1.000
_cell.length_c   1.000
_cell.angle_alpha   90.00
_cell.angle_beta   90.00
_cell.angle_gamma   90.00
#
_symmetry.space_group_name_H-M   'P 1'
#
loop_
_entity.id
_entity.type
_entity.pdbx_description
1 polymer ?
#
loop_
_entity_poly.entity_id
_entity_poly.type
_entity_poly.pdbx_seq_one_letter_code
_entity_poly.pdbx_strand_id
1 'polypeptide(L)'
;MFFKDHAAIFIESSKTDVYREGHWVFVARLNSDLCPISNLERYLRIAGIENNSDKFIFRAVSKGRRCVEMLRKMDSPISYTSVREDIKKVLKRIGLNEKEYGVHSLRSGGASAAANLGVPDRLIMKHGRWKSIGVKNRYISEDLKNLLFISRNLGL
;
A
#
# COMPACT_ATOMS: atom_id res chain seq x y z
N MET A 1 -1.30 -15.59 -1.59
CA MET A 1 -2.43 -16.54 -1.43
C MET A 1 -3.69 -15.79 -1.09
N PHE A 2 -4.81 -16.10 -1.73
CA PHE A 2 -6.11 -15.48 -1.50
C PHE A 2 -7.01 -16.42 -0.70
N PHE A 3 -7.62 -15.90 0.37
CA PHE A 3 -8.57 -16.59 1.22
C PHE A 3 -9.93 -15.87 1.18
N LYS A 4 -10.92 -16.47 1.86
CA LYS A 4 -12.28 -15.92 1.94
C LYS A 4 -12.31 -14.55 2.61
N ASP A 5 -11.57 -14.40 3.69
CA ASP A 5 -11.57 -13.23 4.59
C ASP A 5 -10.34 -12.33 4.42
N HIS A 6 -9.25 -12.83 3.83
CA HIS A 6 -8.00 -12.07 3.71
C HIS A 6 -7.12 -12.53 2.53
N ALA A 7 -6.05 -11.79 2.27
CA ALA A 7 -4.96 -12.19 1.40
C ALA A 7 -3.66 -12.19 2.20
N ALA A 8 -2.86 -13.25 2.04
CA ALA A 8 -1.52 -13.35 2.58
C ALA A 8 -0.51 -13.13 1.44
N ILE A 9 0.30 -12.09 1.56
CA ILE A 9 1.33 -11.71 0.59
C ILE A 9 2.69 -11.94 1.22
N PHE A 10 3.49 -12.83 0.64
CA PHE A 10 4.86 -13.03 1.06
C PHE A 10 5.77 -12.06 0.32
N ILE A 11 6.58 -11.33 1.06
CA ILE A 11 7.62 -10.47 0.51
C ILE A 11 8.95 -11.15 0.76
N GLU A 12 9.54 -11.70 -0.30
CA GLU A 12 10.76 -12.53 -0.23
C GLU A 12 11.98 -11.78 0.30
N SER A 13 12.10 -10.49 -0.03
CA SER A 13 13.26 -9.69 0.38
C SER A 13 12.92 -8.24 0.60
N SER A 14 13.75 -7.55 1.38
CA SER A 14 13.69 -6.09 1.51
C SER A 14 15.03 -5.51 1.92
N LYS A 15 15.16 -4.19 1.80
CA LYS A 15 16.38 -3.44 2.17
C LYS A 15 16.88 -3.75 3.59
N THR A 16 15.98 -4.04 4.53
CA THR A 16 16.32 -4.25 5.94
C THR A 16 16.29 -5.73 6.35
N ASP A 17 16.03 -6.63 5.41
CA ASP A 17 16.01 -8.08 5.62
C ASP A 17 17.35 -8.69 5.19
N VAL A 18 18.36 -8.52 6.06
CA VAL A 18 19.73 -8.98 5.83
C VAL A 18 19.81 -10.51 5.75
N TYR A 19 18.96 -11.20 6.51
CA TYR A 19 18.95 -12.66 6.61
C TYR A 19 18.04 -13.35 5.57
N ARG A 20 17.32 -12.57 4.74
CA ARG A 20 16.39 -13.07 3.70
C ARG A 20 15.32 -14.03 4.25
N GLU A 21 14.83 -13.73 5.44
CA GLU A 21 13.75 -14.51 6.07
C GLU A 21 12.39 -14.22 5.40
N GLY A 22 12.30 -13.09 4.69
CA GLY A 22 11.07 -12.61 4.09
C GLY A 22 10.07 -12.11 5.14
N HIS A 23 8.89 -11.71 4.67
CA HIS A 23 7.85 -11.20 5.57
C HIS A 23 6.44 -11.39 5.00
N TRP A 24 5.54 -11.93 5.80
CA TRP A 24 4.12 -12.02 5.48
C TRP A 24 3.38 -10.74 5.79
N VAL A 25 2.69 -10.19 4.78
CA VAL A 25 1.75 -9.09 4.94
C VAL A 25 0.35 -9.63 4.73
N PHE A 26 -0.52 -9.39 5.71
CA PHE A 26 -1.93 -9.78 5.66
C PHE A 26 -2.78 -8.56 5.33
N VAL A 27 -3.68 -8.72 4.37
CA VAL A 27 -4.62 -7.69 3.94
C VAL A 27 -6.02 -8.26 4.15
N ALA A 28 -6.89 -7.53 4.84
CA ALA A 28 -8.27 -7.98 5.06
C ALA A 28 -9.13 -7.79 3.79
N ARG A 29 -10.05 -8.72 3.56
CA ARG A 29 -11.12 -8.55 2.57
C ARG A 29 -12.16 -7.60 3.16
N LEU A 30 -12.61 -6.67 2.34
CA LEU A 30 -13.62 -5.67 2.69
C LEU A 30 -14.85 -5.90 1.81
N ASN A 31 -16.03 -5.63 2.36
CA ASN A 31 -17.29 -5.66 1.63
C ASN A 31 -17.57 -4.28 1.02
N SER A 32 -16.65 -3.79 0.17
CA SER A 32 -16.79 -2.50 -0.51
C SER A 32 -16.06 -2.48 -1.85
N ASP A 33 -16.43 -1.55 -2.72
CA ASP A 33 -15.76 -1.33 -4.02
C ASP A 33 -14.30 -0.88 -3.87
N LEU A 34 -13.94 -0.38 -2.68
CA LEU A 34 -12.58 0.00 -2.32
C LEU A 34 -11.76 -1.19 -1.77
N CYS A 35 -12.32 -2.41 -1.78
CA CYS A 35 -11.60 -3.57 -1.27
C CYS A 35 -10.32 -3.82 -2.09
N PRO A 36 -9.14 -3.81 -1.45
CA PRO A 36 -7.87 -4.03 -2.17
C PRO A 36 -7.79 -5.43 -2.77
N ILE A 37 -8.35 -6.44 -2.11
CA ILE A 37 -8.32 -7.83 -2.59
C ILE A 37 -9.22 -8.00 -3.81
N SER A 38 -10.48 -7.56 -3.74
CA SER A 38 -11.41 -7.67 -4.87
C SER A 38 -10.89 -6.92 -6.11
N ASN A 39 -10.27 -5.74 -5.91
CA ASN A 39 -9.64 -5.00 -6.99
C ASN A 39 -8.40 -5.71 -7.54
N LEU A 40 -7.60 -6.36 -6.69
CA LEU A 40 -6.44 -7.13 -7.12
C LEU A 40 -6.86 -8.39 -7.91
N GLU A 41 -7.87 -9.13 -7.45
CA GLU A 41 -8.42 -10.29 -8.17
C GLU A 41 -8.99 -9.89 -9.54
N ARG A 42 -9.69 -8.74 -9.60
CA ARG A 42 -10.16 -8.17 -10.86
C ARG A 42 -9.00 -7.82 -11.78
N TYR A 43 -7.95 -7.19 -11.26
CA TYR A 43 -6.76 -6.88 -12.02
C TYR A 43 -6.08 -8.14 -12.59
N LEU A 44 -5.85 -9.16 -11.76
CA LEU A 44 -5.23 -10.43 -12.18
C LEU A 44 -6.02 -11.11 -13.30
N ARG A 45 -7.36 -11.10 -13.20
CA ARG A 45 -8.25 -11.63 -14.24
C ARG A 45 -8.11 -10.89 -15.56
N ILE A 46 -8.12 -9.56 -15.55
CA ILE A 46 -7.95 -8.73 -16.75
C ILE A 46 -6.53 -8.89 -17.33
N ALA A 47 -5.54 -9.04 -16.45
CA ALA A 47 -4.14 -9.23 -16.80
C ALA A 47 -3.84 -10.64 -17.37
N GLY A 48 -4.77 -11.59 -17.25
CA GLY A 48 -4.53 -12.99 -17.61
C GLY A 48 -3.41 -13.64 -16.78
N ILE A 49 -3.30 -13.25 -15.51
CA ILE A 49 -2.32 -13.80 -14.56
C ILE A 49 -3.05 -14.80 -13.66
N GLU A 50 -2.63 -16.06 -13.71
CA GLU A 50 -3.15 -17.11 -12.85
C GLU A 50 -2.60 -16.98 -11.43
N ASN A 51 -3.37 -17.42 -10.43
CA ASN A 51 -3.04 -17.26 -9.01
C ASN A 51 -1.77 -18.02 -8.57
N ASN A 52 -1.37 -19.05 -9.33
CA ASN A 52 -0.20 -19.90 -9.12
C ASN A 52 0.92 -19.60 -10.13
N SER A 53 0.85 -18.47 -10.83
CA SER A 53 1.86 -18.08 -11.81
C SER A 53 3.11 -17.53 -11.13
N ASP A 54 4.28 -17.82 -11.68
CA ASP A 54 5.56 -17.21 -11.29
C ASP A 54 5.76 -15.78 -11.85
N LYS A 55 4.73 -15.24 -12.53
CA LYS A 55 4.79 -13.88 -13.10
C LYS A 55 4.73 -12.83 -12.01
N PHE A 56 5.33 -11.67 -12.28
CA PHE A 56 5.11 -10.49 -11.44
C PHE A 56 3.61 -10.15 -11.37
N ILE A 57 3.14 -9.83 -10.17
CA ILE A 57 1.76 -9.37 -9.97
C ILE A 57 1.56 -8.07 -10.76
N PHE A 58 2.30 -7.01 -10.43
CA PHE A 58 2.22 -5.74 -11.15
C PHE A 58 3.26 -5.70 -12.27
N ARG A 59 2.79 -5.89 -13.51
CA ARG A 59 3.63 -5.97 -14.70
C ARG A 59 3.76 -4.62 -15.40
N ALA A 60 4.91 -4.39 -16.01
CA ALA A 60 5.17 -3.18 -16.78
C ALA A 60 4.16 -3.02 -17.92
N VAL A 61 3.71 -1.78 -18.12
CA VAL A 61 2.78 -1.40 -19.18
C VAL A 61 3.56 -0.78 -20.34
N SER A 62 3.06 -0.96 -21.56
CA SER A 62 3.56 -0.32 -22.78
C SER A 62 2.39 0.29 -23.54
N LYS A 63 2.65 1.39 -24.25
CA LYS A 63 1.67 1.95 -25.18
C LYS A 63 1.68 1.14 -26.46
N GLY A 64 0.57 0.47 -26.75
CA GLY A 64 0.34 -0.23 -28.00
C GLY A 64 0.05 0.74 -29.15
N ARG A 65 -0.15 0.18 -30.34
CA ARG A 65 -0.67 0.94 -31.50
C ARG A 65 -2.05 1.51 -31.10
N ARG A 66 -2.31 2.79 -31.42
CA ARG A 66 -3.54 3.55 -31.05
C ARG A 66 -3.64 3.99 -29.58
N CYS A 67 -2.51 4.19 -28.88
CA CYS A 67 -2.47 4.75 -27.51
C CYS A 67 -3.19 3.91 -26.44
N VAL A 68 -3.43 2.63 -26.70
CA VAL A 68 -3.99 1.71 -25.70
C VAL A 68 -2.85 1.21 -24.81
N GLU A 69 -3.02 1.32 -23.50
CA GLU A 69 -2.10 0.76 -22.52
C GLU A 69 -2.28 -0.75 -22.42
N MET A 70 -1.19 -1.50 -22.60
CA MET A 70 -1.18 -2.96 -22.56
C MET A 70 -0.01 -3.47 -21.73
N LEU A 71 -0.18 -4.60 -21.04
CA LEU A 71 0.93 -5.27 -20.36
C LEU A 71 2.02 -5.65 -21.38
N ARG A 72 3.28 -5.46 -21.00
CA ARG A 72 4.41 -5.88 -21.81
C ARG A 72 4.39 -7.40 -22.02
N LYS A 73 4.81 -7.83 -23.22
CA LYS A 73 4.96 -9.26 -23.54
C LYS A 73 5.99 -9.92 -22.63
N MET A 74 7.15 -9.28 -22.46
CA MET A 74 8.18 -9.73 -21.52
C MET A 74 7.65 -9.61 -20.10
N ASP A 75 7.91 -10.63 -19.28
CA ASP A 75 7.56 -10.58 -17.87
C ASP A 75 8.56 -9.70 -17.13
N SER A 76 8.13 -8.49 -16.80
CA SER A 76 8.94 -7.48 -16.13
C SER A 76 8.08 -6.71 -15.13
N PRO A 77 8.61 -6.40 -13.94
CA PRO A 77 7.85 -5.67 -12.93
C PRO A 77 7.57 -4.25 -13.40
N ILE A 78 6.49 -3.66 -12.90
CA ILE A 78 6.25 -2.23 -13.02
C ILE A 78 7.39 -1.45 -12.35
N SER A 79 7.84 -0.35 -12.97
CA SER A 79 8.87 0.49 -12.36
C SER A 79 8.28 1.37 -11.26
N TYR A 80 9.12 1.75 -10.30
CA TYR A 80 8.75 2.75 -9.28
C TYR A 80 8.28 4.07 -9.91
N THR A 81 8.92 4.50 -10.99
CA THR A 81 8.56 5.73 -11.71
C THR A 81 7.17 5.64 -12.32
N SER A 82 6.79 4.52 -12.92
CA SER A 82 5.44 4.31 -13.45
C SER A 82 4.41 4.39 -12.33
N VAL A 83 4.62 3.68 -11.22
CA VAL A 83 3.72 3.72 -10.06
C VAL A 83 3.56 5.15 -9.52
N ARG A 84 4.67 5.89 -9.39
CA ARG A 84 4.65 7.28 -8.92
C ARG A 84 3.81 8.17 -9.84
N GLU A 85 4.03 8.09 -11.14
CA GLU A 85 3.31 8.93 -12.11
C GLU A 85 1.83 8.55 -12.21
N ASP A 86 1.48 7.26 -12.09
CA ASP A 86 0.08 6.83 -12.05
C ASP A 86 -0.63 7.33 -10.80
N ILE A 87 0.02 7.28 -9.62
CA ILE A 87 -0.53 7.88 -8.40
C ILE A 87 -0.77 9.39 -8.58
N LYS A 88 0.21 10.13 -9.13
CA LYS A 88 0.05 11.57 -9.37
C LYS A 88 -1.12 11.88 -10.30
N LYS A 89 -1.26 11.14 -11.41
CA LYS A 89 -2.40 11.29 -12.33
C LYS A 89 -3.73 11.12 -11.61
N VAL A 90 -3.85 10.11 -10.75
CA VAL A 90 -5.06 9.86 -9.97
C VAL A 90 -5.32 11.01 -8.98
N LEU A 91 -4.30 11.47 -8.25
CA LEU A 91 -4.40 12.58 -7.30
C LEU A 91 -4.84 13.88 -7.99
N LYS A 92 -4.25 14.20 -9.14
CA LYS A 92 -4.64 15.36 -9.96
C LYS A 92 -6.10 15.27 -10.40
N ARG A 93 -6.54 14.07 -10.81
CA ARG A 93 -7.92 13.83 -11.26
C ARG A 93 -8.96 14.07 -10.16
N ILE A 94 -8.59 13.83 -8.90
CA ILE A 94 -9.46 14.11 -7.74
C ILE A 94 -9.26 15.52 -7.16
N GLY A 95 -8.51 16.39 -7.83
CA GLY A 95 -8.32 17.79 -7.43
C GLY A 95 -7.23 18.02 -6.38
N LEU A 96 -6.41 17.02 -6.06
CA LEU A 96 -5.29 17.18 -5.13
C LEU A 96 -4.03 17.67 -5.83
N ASN A 97 -3.23 18.47 -5.12
CA ASN A 97 -1.93 18.93 -5.59
C ASN A 97 -0.90 17.79 -5.58
N GLU A 98 -0.63 17.20 -6.75
CA GLU A 98 0.31 16.09 -6.92
C GLU A 98 1.76 16.37 -6.42
N LYS A 99 2.12 17.64 -6.19
CA LYS A 99 3.43 18.02 -5.64
C LYS A 99 3.55 17.77 -4.13
N GLU A 100 2.42 17.71 -3.43
CA GLU A 100 2.37 17.48 -1.98
C GLU A 100 2.39 16.00 -1.60
N TYR A 101 2.18 15.13 -2.59
CA TYR A 101 2.02 13.69 -2.35
C TYR A 101 3.03 12.87 -3.15
N GLY A 102 3.54 11.82 -2.52
CA GLY A 102 4.35 10.80 -3.17
C GLY A 102 3.87 9.40 -2.80
N VAL A 103 4.55 8.38 -3.33
CA VAL A 103 4.24 6.97 -3.02
C VAL A 103 4.31 6.71 -1.51
N HIS A 104 5.26 7.35 -0.81
CA HIS A 104 5.38 7.24 0.64
C HIS A 104 4.25 7.93 1.42
N SER A 105 3.53 8.87 0.84
CA SER A 105 2.37 9.50 1.49
C SER A 105 1.27 8.48 1.78
N LEU A 106 1.10 7.47 0.92
CA LEU A 106 0.15 6.36 1.16
C LEU A 106 0.53 5.56 2.40
N ARG A 107 1.83 5.31 2.59
CA ARG A 107 2.36 4.61 3.77
C ARG A 107 2.20 5.44 5.04
N SER A 108 2.46 6.74 4.95
CA SER A 108 2.28 7.68 6.07
C SER A 108 0.80 7.78 6.48
N GLY A 109 -0.08 7.96 5.50
CA GLY A 109 -1.52 8.06 5.72
C GLY A 109 -2.09 6.78 6.34
N GLY A 110 -1.70 5.60 5.85
CA GLY A 110 -2.12 4.32 6.42
C GLY A 110 -1.67 4.13 7.88
N ALA A 111 -0.43 4.49 8.22
CA ALA A 111 0.05 4.42 9.60
C ALA A 111 -0.63 5.42 10.52
N SER A 112 -0.82 6.65 10.05
CA SER A 112 -1.52 7.70 10.79
C SER A 112 -2.97 7.29 11.07
N ALA A 113 -3.68 6.77 10.06
CA ALA A 113 -5.05 6.27 10.22
C ALA A 113 -5.13 5.12 11.23
N ALA A 114 -4.20 4.16 11.19
CA ALA A 114 -4.18 3.06 12.15
C ALA A 114 -3.89 3.55 13.58
N ALA A 115 -2.94 4.48 13.75
CA ALA A 115 -2.61 5.06 15.05
C ALA A 115 -3.79 5.84 15.65
N ASN A 116 -4.44 6.69 14.84
CA ASN A 116 -5.60 7.47 15.29
C ASN A 116 -6.83 6.59 15.60
N LEU A 117 -6.91 5.38 15.04
CA LEU A 117 -7.91 4.36 15.42
C LEU A 117 -7.52 3.57 16.68
N GLY A 118 -6.40 3.88 17.32
CA GLY A 118 -5.93 3.20 18.53
C GLY A 118 -5.37 1.80 18.27
N VAL A 119 -4.98 1.47 17.03
CA VAL A 119 -4.37 0.16 16.73
C VAL A 119 -3.04 0.05 17.49
N PRO A 120 -2.80 -1.05 18.22
CA PRO A 120 -1.55 -1.22 18.96
C PRO A 120 -0.31 -1.07 18.07
N ASP A 121 0.68 -0.34 18.56
CA ASP A 121 1.95 -0.07 17.88
C ASP A 121 2.62 -1.32 17.33
N ARG A 122 2.59 -2.42 18.07
CA ARG A 122 3.14 -3.71 17.64
C ARG A 122 2.53 -4.17 16.30
N LEU A 123 1.23 -3.98 16.11
CA LEU A 123 0.53 -4.37 14.87
C LEU A 123 0.84 -3.41 13.73
N ILE A 124 0.87 -2.10 13.99
CA ILE A 124 1.26 -1.07 13.01
C ILE A 124 2.70 -1.31 12.54
N MET A 125 3.62 -1.59 13.48
CA MET A 125 5.01 -1.93 13.19
C MET A 125 5.14 -3.21 12.39
N LYS A 126 4.38 -4.26 12.73
CA LYS A 126 4.38 -5.53 11.98
C LYS A 126 3.84 -5.33 10.57
N HIS A 127 2.71 -4.65 10.40
CA HIS A 127 2.10 -4.40 9.09
C HIS A 127 2.97 -3.48 8.22
N GLY A 128 3.50 -2.40 8.82
CA GLY A 128 4.41 -1.49 8.16
C GLY A 128 5.81 -2.05 7.95
N ARG A 129 6.22 -3.10 8.67
CA ARG A 129 7.59 -3.66 8.66
C ARG A 129 8.64 -2.68 9.21
N TRP A 130 8.28 -1.95 10.26
CA TRP A 130 9.21 -1.08 10.99
C TRP A 130 9.88 -1.85 12.13
N LYS A 131 11.22 -1.82 12.17
CA LYS A 131 12.01 -2.47 13.23
C LYS A 131 12.11 -1.65 14.52
N SER A 132 11.87 -0.34 14.46
CA SER A 132 11.93 0.53 15.64
C SER A 132 10.76 1.51 15.68
N ILE A 133 10.33 1.83 16.90
CA ILE A 133 9.24 2.77 17.18
C ILE A 133 9.59 4.16 16.62
N GLY A 134 10.85 4.59 16.77
CA GLY A 134 11.29 5.89 16.26
C GLY A 134 11.12 6.05 14.74
N VAL A 135 11.34 5.00 13.95
CA VAL A 135 11.10 5.06 12.50
C VAL A 135 9.61 5.09 12.20
N LYS A 136 8.79 4.30 12.91
CA LYS A 136 7.32 4.31 12.79
C LYS A 136 6.75 5.71 13.09
N ASN A 137 7.18 6.34 14.18
CA ASN A 137 6.67 7.66 14.60
C ASN A 137 6.92 8.76 13.55
N ARG A 138 7.94 8.65 12.69
CA ARG A 138 8.16 9.61 11.58
C ARG A 138 7.08 9.57 10.50
N TYR A 139 6.27 8.51 10.46
CA TYR A 139 5.19 8.33 9.49
C TYR A 139 3.80 8.66 10.07
N ILE A 140 3.68 8.85 11.38
CA ILE A 140 2.40 9.06 12.06
C ILE A 140 2.20 10.55 12.28
N SER A 141 1.08 11.06 11.77
CA SER A 141 0.53 12.35 12.15
C SER A 141 -0.66 12.13 13.07
N GLU A 142 -0.58 12.73 14.26
CA GLU A 142 -1.68 12.73 15.23
C GLU A 142 -2.85 13.58 14.72
N ASP A 143 -4.07 13.14 15.00
CA ASP A 143 -5.23 13.97 14.78
C ASP A 143 -5.38 15.05 15.87
N LEU A 144 -6.10 16.12 15.54
CA LEU A 144 -6.31 17.22 16.49
C LEU A 144 -7.06 16.73 17.76
N LYS A 145 -7.90 15.71 17.63
CA LYS A 145 -8.69 15.19 18.74
C LYS A 145 -7.80 14.55 19.81
N ASN A 146 -6.81 13.77 19.40
CA ASN A 146 -5.80 13.14 20.24
C ASN A 146 -4.88 14.17 20.85
N LEU A 147 -4.46 15.19 20.08
CA LEU A 147 -3.64 16.28 20.60
C LEU A 147 -4.36 17.07 21.71
N LEU A 148 -5.66 17.32 21.54
CA LEU A 148 -6.50 18.00 22.54
C LEU A 148 -6.92 17.09 23.70
N PHE A 149 -6.68 15.78 23.61
CA PHE A 149 -7.12 14.84 24.65
C PHE A 149 -6.49 15.19 26.01
N ILE A 150 -5.20 15.52 26.02
CA ILE A 150 -4.48 15.82 27.25
C ILE A 150 -5.06 17.07 27.93
N SER A 151 -5.15 18.20 27.21
CA SER A 151 -5.64 19.46 27.80
C SER A 151 -7.09 19.34 28.27
N ARG A 152 -7.97 18.69 27.48
CA ARG A 152 -9.36 18.43 27.87
C ARG A 152 -9.48 17.60 29.15
N ASN A 153 -8.67 16.56 29.31
CA ASN A 153 -8.70 15.73 30.53
C ASN A 153 -8.09 16.43 31.74
N LEU A 154 -7.23 17.43 31.52
CA LEU A 154 -6.67 18.27 32.58
C LEU A 154 -7.56 19.47 32.94
N GLY A 155 -8.61 19.76 32.17
CA GLY A 155 -9.46 20.93 32.36
C GLY A 155 -8.80 22.25 31.96
N LEU A 156 -7.84 22.20 31.02
CA LEU A 156 -7.15 23.36 30.44
C LEU A 156 -7.65 23.62 29.00
#